data_AF-A0A2M8PLI4-F1
#
_entry.id   AF-A0A2M8PLI4-F1
#
_cell.length_a   1.000
_cell.length_b   1.000
_cell.length_c   1.000
_cell.angle_alpha   90.00
_cell.angle_beta   90.00
_cell.angle_gamma   90.00
#
_symmetry.space_group_name_H-M   'P 1'
#
loop_
_entity.id
_entity.type
_entity.pdbx_description
1 polymer ?
#
loop_
_entity_poly.entity_id
_entity_poly.type
_entity_poly.pdbx_seq_one_letter_code
_entity_poly.pdbx_strand_id
1 'polypeptide(L)'
;HNMGHTIIALLEKSGKDVCVLTQNIDGFHRQAGSSNVIEIHGRVEELCCTQCGDRKTVVDYSELSLPPKCDHCDGGIRPNVVLFGEMLPTDAVDRLQRELS
;
A
#
# COMPACT_ATOMS: atom_id res chain seq x y z
N HIS A 1 12.17 6.67 -3.47
CA HIS A 1 12.50 6.95 -2.05
C HIS A 1 13.69 7.91 -1.93
N ASN A 2 13.97 8.45 -0.74
CA ASN A 2 15.07 9.40 -0.47
C ASN A 2 15.76 9.08 0.88
N MET A 3 16.73 9.91 1.31
CA MET A 3 17.48 9.68 2.55
C MET A 3 16.61 9.54 3.81
N GLY A 4 15.47 10.25 3.89
CA GLY A 4 14.56 10.13 5.03
C GLY A 4 14.00 8.70 5.18
N HIS A 5 13.57 8.12 4.06
CA HIS A 5 13.10 6.73 4.03
C HIS A 5 14.23 5.75 4.40
N THR A 6 15.43 5.99 3.87
CA THR A 6 16.60 5.14 4.14
C THR A 6 17.00 5.16 5.63
N ILE A 7 17.00 6.33 6.27
CA ILE A 7 17.35 6.45 7.70
C ILE A 7 16.36 5.67 8.56
N ILE A 8 15.06 5.72 8.25
CA ILE A 8 14.03 4.96 8.96
C ILE A 8 14.26 3.45 8.80
N ALA A 9 14.53 2.97 7.58
CA ALA A 9 14.84 1.57 7.33
C ALA A 9 16.13 1.11 8.05
N LEU A 10 17.15 1.97 8.13
CA LEU A 10 18.37 1.69 8.89
C LEU A 10 18.11 1.65 10.41
N LEU A 11 17.21 2.49 10.92
CA LEU A 11 16.82 2.48 12.32
C LEU A 11 16.18 1.14 12.71
N GLU A 12 15.26 0.63 11.89
CA GLU A 12 14.67 -0.70 12.06
C GLU A 12 15.76 -1.80 12.02
N LYS A 13 16.65 -1.76 11.00
CA LYS A 13 17.77 -2.71 10.86
C LYS A 13 18.79 -2.66 12.00
N SER A 14 18.84 -1.57 12.75
CA SER A 14 19.71 -1.45 13.94
C SER A 14 19.20 -2.25 15.15
N GLY A 15 18.06 -2.97 15.01
CA GLY A 15 17.46 -3.78 16.05
C GLY A 15 16.54 -2.99 16.98
N LYS A 16 16.17 -1.76 16.60
CA LYS A 16 15.12 -1.02 17.29
C LYS A 16 13.76 -1.47 16.79
N ASP A 17 12.80 -1.48 17.71
CA ASP A 17 11.40 -1.67 17.36
C ASP A 17 10.89 -0.41 16.67
N VAL A 18 10.63 -0.53 15.36
CA VAL A 18 10.22 0.58 14.50
C VAL A 18 9.05 0.11 13.67
N CYS A 19 7.91 0.75 13.84
CA CYS A 19 6.76 0.67 12.93
C CYS A 19 6.64 1.98 12.15
N VAL A 20 6.47 1.88 10.82
CA VAL A 20 6.21 3.04 9.97
C VAL A 20 4.74 3.10 9.61
N LEU A 21 4.01 4.05 10.18
CA LEU A 21 2.71 4.46 9.67
C LEU A 21 2.91 5.49 8.55
N THR A 22 2.34 5.24 7.37
CA THR A 22 2.34 6.22 6.28
C THR A 22 0.97 6.39 5.65
N GLN A 23 0.67 7.64 5.30
CA GLN A 23 -0.49 8.03 4.48
C GLN A 23 -0.15 8.07 2.98
N ASN A 24 1.13 7.93 2.63
CA ASN A 24 1.57 7.93 1.24
C ASN A 24 1.23 6.58 0.58
N ILE A 25 0.98 6.63 -0.72
CA ILE A 25 0.66 5.46 -1.56
C ILE A 25 1.84 5.04 -2.46
N ASP A 26 3.00 5.68 -2.30
CA ASP A 26 4.16 5.60 -3.20
C ASP A 26 5.03 4.33 -3.05
N GLY A 27 4.86 3.59 -1.95
CA GLY A 27 5.66 2.39 -1.65
C GLY A 27 7.12 2.66 -1.27
N PHE A 28 7.53 3.92 -1.08
CA PHE A 28 8.94 4.29 -0.92
C PHE A 28 9.57 3.80 0.38
N HIS A 29 8.81 3.60 1.45
CA HIS A 29 9.34 2.97 2.67
C HIS A 29 9.77 1.53 2.43
N ARG A 30 8.96 0.74 1.71
CA ARG A 30 9.31 -0.64 1.35
C ARG A 30 10.50 -0.68 0.41
N GLN A 31 10.53 0.19 -0.60
CA GLN A 31 11.68 0.28 -1.52
C GLN A 31 12.98 0.66 -0.79
N ALA A 32 12.91 1.50 0.24
CA ALA A 32 14.06 1.84 1.10
C ALA A 32 14.47 0.71 2.06
N GLY A 33 13.64 -0.34 2.19
CA GLY A 33 13.92 -1.53 2.98
C GLY A 33 13.27 -1.54 4.38
N SER A 34 12.31 -0.66 4.66
CA SER A 34 11.47 -0.81 5.85
C SER A 34 10.55 -2.02 5.70
N SER A 35 10.47 -2.87 6.72
CA SER A 35 9.67 -4.11 6.67
C SER A 35 8.38 -4.01 7.47
N ASN A 36 8.41 -3.35 8.63
CA ASN A 36 7.25 -3.09 9.47
C ASN A 36 6.54 -1.79 9.07
N VAL A 37 5.76 -1.83 7.98
CA VAL A 37 5.06 -0.65 7.42
C VAL A 37 3.54 -0.84 7.43
N ILE A 38 2.79 0.16 7.91
CA ILE A 38 1.34 0.30 7.81
C ILE A 38 1.04 1.37 6.74
N GLU A 39 0.57 0.92 5.57
CA GLU A 39 0.18 1.77 4.44
C GLU A 39 -1.32 2.05 4.52
N ILE A 40 -1.71 3.03 5.35
CA ILE A 40 -3.11 3.20 5.77
C ILE A 40 -4.04 3.67 4.64
N HIS A 41 -3.48 4.26 3.57
CA HIS A 41 -4.20 4.64 2.36
C HIS A 41 -3.99 3.67 1.20
N GLY A 42 -3.41 2.49 1.43
CA GLY A 42 -3.11 1.51 0.39
C GLY A 42 -1.88 1.88 -0.45
N ARG A 43 -1.77 1.29 -1.65
CA ARG A 43 -0.58 1.38 -2.52
C ARG A 43 -0.99 1.60 -3.95
N VAL A 44 -0.31 2.53 -4.63
CA VAL A 44 -0.60 2.82 -6.04
C VAL A 44 -0.21 1.68 -6.97
N GLU A 45 0.76 0.85 -6.61
CA GLU A 45 1.17 -0.30 -7.44
C GLU A 45 0.26 -1.52 -7.28
N GLU A 46 -0.63 -1.54 -6.30
CA GLU A 46 -1.60 -2.63 -6.13
C GLU A 46 -2.91 -2.22 -6.79
N LEU A 47 -3.45 -3.09 -7.63
CA LEU A 47 -4.74 -2.95 -8.28
C LEU A 47 -5.75 -3.87 -7.59
N CYS A 48 -7.00 -3.42 -7.45
CA CYS A 48 -8.09 -4.24 -6.93
C CYS A 48 -9.32 -4.19 -7.85
N CYS A 49 -9.97 -5.33 -8.03
CA CYS A 49 -11.25 -5.42 -8.71
C CYS A 49 -12.38 -4.93 -7.79
N THR A 50 -13.23 -4.03 -8.29
CA THR A 50 -14.35 -3.48 -7.52
C THR A 50 -15.53 -4.43 -7.36
N GLN A 51 -15.51 -5.60 -8.02
CA GLN A 51 -16.58 -6.59 -7.96
C GLN A 51 -16.18 -7.83 -7.15
N CYS A 52 -15.09 -8.51 -7.54
CA CYS A 52 -14.68 -9.76 -6.88
C CYS A 52 -13.57 -9.58 -5.85
N GLY A 53 -12.95 -8.40 -5.75
CA GLY A 53 -11.87 -8.12 -4.81
C GLY A 53 -10.51 -8.72 -5.18
N ASP A 54 -10.38 -9.34 -6.36
CA ASP A 54 -9.09 -9.83 -6.87
C ASP A 54 -8.05 -8.71 -6.93
N ARG A 55 -6.78 -9.05 -6.64
CA ARG A 55 -5.70 -8.08 -6.52
C ARG A 55 -4.48 -8.48 -7.33
N LYS A 56 -3.85 -7.50 -7.97
CA LYS A 56 -2.59 -7.70 -8.70
C LYS A 56 -1.66 -6.50 -8.54
N THR A 57 -0.36 -6.74 -8.59
CA THR A 57 0.62 -5.64 -8.61
C THR A 57 0.93 -5.25 -10.05
N VAL A 58 1.00 -3.95 -10.29
CA VAL A 58 1.40 -3.36 -11.58
C VAL A 58 2.68 -2.56 -11.39
N VAL A 59 3.64 -2.78 -12.31
CA VAL A 59 4.91 -2.03 -12.34
C VAL A 59 4.82 -0.85 -13.30
N ASP A 60 4.11 -1.02 -14.42
CA ASP A 60 3.88 0.01 -15.42
C ASP A 60 2.40 0.05 -15.82
N TYR A 61 1.76 1.19 -15.57
CA TYR A 61 0.36 1.43 -15.91
C TYR A 61 0.10 1.53 -17.42
N SER A 62 1.13 1.84 -18.22
CA SER A 62 1.00 2.01 -19.67
C SER A 62 0.66 0.72 -20.41
N GLU A 63 0.91 -0.44 -19.77
CA GLU A 63 0.59 -1.75 -20.32
C GLU A 63 -0.87 -2.16 -20.10
N LEU A 64 -1.64 -1.37 -19.33
CA LEU A 64 -3.04 -1.68 -19.05
C LEU A 64 -3.95 -1.24 -20.20
N SER A 65 -4.89 -2.10 -20.56
CA SER A 65 -6.02 -1.71 -21.40
C SER A 65 -6.91 -0.71 -20.65
N LEU A 66 -7.51 0.25 -21.37
CA LEU A 66 -8.35 1.30 -20.79
C LEU A 66 -9.81 1.19 -21.29
N PRO A 67 -10.80 1.05 -20.39
CA PRO A 67 -10.68 0.88 -18.94
C PRO A 67 -10.15 -0.53 -18.56
N PRO A 68 -9.34 -0.65 -17.49
CA PRO A 68 -8.77 -1.93 -17.10
C PRO A 68 -9.85 -2.83 -16.50
N LYS A 69 -9.84 -4.10 -16.91
CA LYS A 69 -10.81 -5.10 -16.49
C LYS A 69 -10.17 -6.24 -15.72
N CYS A 70 -10.96 -6.86 -14.86
CA CYS A 70 -10.59 -8.03 -14.09
C CYS A 70 -10.54 -9.27 -14.96
N ASP A 71 -9.41 -9.97 -14.91
CA ASP A 71 -9.15 -11.21 -15.63
C ASP A 71 -10.05 -12.36 -15.16
N HIS A 72 -10.71 -12.22 -14.00
CA HIS A 72 -11.58 -13.24 -13.39
C HIS A 72 -13.08 -12.98 -13.52
N CYS A 73 -13.54 -11.72 -13.57
CA CYS A 73 -14.98 -11.41 -13.53
C CYS A 73 -15.43 -10.29 -14.48
N ASP A 74 -14.54 -9.76 -15.32
CA ASP A 74 -14.79 -8.62 -16.22
C ASP A 74 -15.14 -7.30 -15.50
N GLY A 75 -15.16 -7.28 -14.17
CA GLY A 75 -15.37 -6.09 -13.35
C GLY A 75 -14.24 -5.06 -13.50
N GLY A 76 -14.56 -3.79 -13.20
CA GLY A 76 -13.58 -2.71 -13.28
C GLY A 76 -12.45 -2.87 -12.26
N ILE A 77 -11.23 -2.58 -12.70
CA ILE A 77 -10.06 -2.51 -11.82
C ILE A 77 -9.74 -1.05 -11.51
N ARG A 78 -9.30 -0.79 -10.29
CA ARG A 78 -8.73 0.49 -9.87
C ARG A 78 -7.48 0.29 -9.00
N PRO A 79 -6.65 1.32 -8.81
CA PRO A 79 -5.64 1.29 -7.77
C PRO A 79 -6.27 1.03 -6.40
N ASN A 80 -5.64 0.17 -5.61
CA ASN A 80 -5.99 -0.18 -4.24
C ASN A 80 -5.51 0.91 -3.29
N VAL A 81 -6.09 2.09 -3.48
CA VAL A 81 -5.85 3.29 -2.67
C VAL A 81 -7.17 3.79 -2.09
N VAL A 82 -7.11 4.37 -0.90
CA VAL A 82 -8.27 5.00 -0.26
C VAL A 82 -8.47 6.39 -0.86
N LEU A 83 -9.66 6.64 -1.40
CA LEU A 83 -10.08 7.97 -1.88
C LEU A 83 -10.85 8.73 -0.81
N PHE A 84 -10.99 10.04 -1.00
CA PHE A 84 -11.85 10.85 -0.13
C PHE A 84 -13.29 10.32 -0.11
N GLY A 85 -13.80 10.11 1.09
CA GLY A 85 -15.13 9.53 1.32
C GLY A 85 -15.14 8.01 1.46
N GLU A 86 -14.02 7.32 1.22
CA GLU A 86 -13.88 5.89 1.51
C GLU A 86 -13.39 5.66 2.95
N MET A 87 -13.78 4.52 3.51
CA MET A 87 -13.29 4.08 4.82
C MET A 87 -11.86 3.57 4.72
N LEU A 88 -11.05 3.83 5.75
CA LEU A 88 -9.73 3.21 5.87
C LEU A 88 -9.86 1.68 6.02
N PRO A 89 -8.87 0.89 5.55
CA PRO A 89 -8.85 -0.55 5.74
C PRO A 89 -8.83 -0.90 7.23
N THR A 90 -9.80 -1.69 7.68
CA THR A 90 -9.97 -2.04 9.10
C THR A 90 -8.75 -2.78 9.64
N ASP A 91 -8.16 -3.66 8.84
CA ASP A 91 -6.94 -4.40 9.20
C ASP A 91 -5.74 -3.48 9.47
N ALA A 92 -5.59 -2.42 8.68
CA ALA A 92 -4.55 -1.41 8.88
C ALA A 92 -4.80 -0.57 10.15
N VAL A 93 -6.05 -0.17 10.40
CA VAL A 93 -6.45 0.58 11.61
C VAL A 93 -6.27 -0.27 12.85
N ASP A 94 -6.72 -1.52 12.83
CA ASP A 94 -6.58 -2.46 13.95
C ASP A 94 -5.11 -2.74 14.26
N ARG A 95 -4.27 -2.84 13.23
CA ARG A 95 -2.81 -2.97 13.41
C ARG A 95 -2.22 -1.73 14.05
N LEU A 96 -2.58 -0.53 13.59
CA LEU A 96 -2.13 0.71 14.21
C LEU A 96 -2.52 0.79 15.68
N GLN A 97 -3.74 0.39 16.03
CA GLN A 97 -4.18 0.35 17.43
C GLN A 97 -3.33 -0.57 18.30
N ARG A 98 -2.91 -1.73 17.78
CA ARG A 98 -1.99 -2.65 18.49
C ARG A 98 -0.59 -2.09 18.68
N GLU A 99 -0.08 -1.30 17.73
CA GLU A 99 1.24 -0.65 17.85
C GLU A 99 1.24 0.51 18.87
N LEU A 100 0.07 1.07 19.17
CA LEU A 100 -0.09 2.20 20.10
C LEU A 100 -0.45 1.78 21.53
N SER A 101 -0.77 0.50 21.76
CA SER A 101 -1.12 -0.07 23.07
C SER A 101 0.10 -0.60 23.80
#